data_AF-A0A2W2HQA5-F1
#
_entry.id   AF-A0A2W2HQA5-F1
#
_cell.length_a   1.000
_cell.length_b   1.000
_cell.length_c   1.000
_cell.angle_alpha   90.00
_cell.angle_beta   90.00
_cell.angle_gamma   90.00
#
_symmetry.space_group_name_H-M   'P 1'
#
loop_
_entity.id
_entity.type
_entity.pdbx_description
1 polymer ?
#
loop_
_entity_poly.entity_id
_entity_poly.type
_entity_poly.pdbx_seq_one_letter_code
_entity_poly.pdbx_strand_id
1 'polypeptide(L)'
;MEHADQLTRLARDCPQALPRAVITGDPCFDRIAANAVRRDRHRRALGVGDRKLVFVSSTWGRHALLASGGGLVTRLLAELPLDEYAVALAAHPNVWYGHGGLQLRLWLADAREAGLILIPPHAGWQGALIAADAVVGDHGSVTFYGAALGRPVLLASSGAELEELDPSSPTAELCRMLPRLDRYQGLLPQLEALMSGHVPAAYDSVTVRSVGHGGGDRLRRLAYDLMDFPPPGPAVPVTPLPEPAAEQVRPGALLVTAAVEPGGVIALRRYPAAPPRDPAADGPLDAHLVTWADELDRRLLESAAIIMREGDAPGWADEVLRRHPGCFMTAAITGERTATLTLRHGERLTVTGSPGLDAGHLPSAVYAWLVAGHPAKALRAGATVRLGDRHAEITLIDSPAG
;
A
#
# COMPACT_ATOMS: atom_id res chain seq x y z
N MET A 1 24.29 -14.24 18.13
CA MET A 1 23.61 -13.06 18.72
C MET A 1 23.84 -11.86 17.82
N GLU A 2 22.90 -10.93 17.79
CA GLU A 2 22.93 -9.80 16.86
C GLU A 2 23.72 -8.61 17.43
N HIS A 3 23.63 -8.36 18.74
CA HIS A 3 24.25 -7.17 19.36
C HIS A 3 24.70 -7.39 20.82
N ALA A 4 25.51 -6.46 21.35
CA ALA A 4 26.15 -6.57 22.66
C ALA A 4 25.16 -6.63 23.83
N ASP A 5 24.05 -5.90 23.78
CA ASP A 5 23.04 -5.93 24.86
C ASP A 5 22.38 -7.32 25.01
N GLN A 6 22.45 -8.18 23.98
CA GLN A 6 22.03 -9.57 24.11
C GLN A 6 22.98 -10.38 25.01
N LEU A 7 24.29 -10.07 25.04
CA LEU A 7 25.24 -10.72 25.97
C LEU A 7 24.94 -10.37 27.42
N THR A 8 24.62 -9.11 27.71
CA THR A 8 24.24 -8.68 29.07
C THR A 8 22.99 -9.42 29.56
N ARG A 9 21.98 -9.58 28.69
CA ARG A 9 20.77 -10.35 29.02
C ARG A 9 21.06 -11.85 29.15
N LEU A 10 21.89 -12.41 28.27
CA LEU A 10 22.30 -13.81 28.37
C LEU A 10 23.06 -14.08 29.67
N ALA A 11 23.94 -13.18 30.10
CA ALA A 11 24.65 -13.30 31.37
C ALA A 11 23.70 -13.29 32.58
N ARG A 12 22.60 -12.53 32.51
CA ARG A 12 21.55 -12.47 33.54
C ARG A 12 20.70 -13.75 33.56
N ASP A 13 20.20 -14.17 32.41
CA ASP A 13 19.14 -15.17 32.33
C ASP A 13 19.68 -16.60 32.12
N CYS A 14 20.88 -16.75 31.54
CA CYS A 14 21.51 -18.03 31.22
C CYS A 14 23.06 -17.91 31.22
N PRO A 15 23.70 -17.63 32.37
CA PRO A 15 25.14 -17.39 32.46
C PRO A 15 25.98 -18.56 31.92
N GLN A 16 25.49 -19.79 32.02
CA GLN A 16 26.14 -20.99 31.50
C GLN A 16 26.31 -21.00 29.97
N ALA A 17 25.49 -20.26 29.24
CA ALA A 17 25.58 -20.14 27.77
C ALA A 17 26.56 -19.05 27.33
N LEU A 18 26.94 -18.13 28.23
CA LEU A 18 27.80 -16.98 27.93
C LEU A 18 29.16 -17.36 27.31
N PRO A 19 29.87 -18.41 27.77
CA PRO A 19 31.16 -18.81 27.18
C PRO A 19 31.07 -19.27 25.72
N ARG A 20 29.86 -19.57 25.24
CA ARG A 20 29.59 -20.02 23.86
C ARG A 20 28.95 -18.93 23.01
N ALA A 21 28.67 -17.76 23.57
CA ALA A 21 27.95 -16.70 22.89
C ALA A 21 28.86 -15.92 21.94
N VAL A 22 28.42 -15.77 20.69
CA VAL A 22 29.13 -14.99 19.67
C VAL A 22 28.19 -13.94 19.09
N ILE A 23 28.66 -12.69 19.03
CA ILE A 23 27.98 -11.61 18.32
C ILE A 23 28.40 -11.66 16.86
N THR A 24 27.47 -12.04 16.01
CA THR A 24 27.67 -12.09 14.57
C THR A 24 27.25 -10.78 13.92
N GLY A 25 26.22 -10.11 14.42
CA GLY A 25 25.45 -9.08 13.71
C GLY A 25 24.12 -9.65 13.21
N ASP A 26 23.40 -8.90 12.38
CA ASP A 26 22.12 -9.32 11.79
C ASP A 26 22.27 -9.57 10.26
N PRO A 27 22.43 -10.84 9.82
CA PRO A 27 22.53 -11.17 8.40
C PRO A 27 21.29 -10.82 7.58
N CYS A 28 20.12 -10.75 8.21
CA CYS A 28 18.88 -10.35 7.53
C CYS A 28 18.93 -8.86 7.22
N PHE A 29 19.26 -8.03 8.22
CA PHE A 29 19.40 -6.59 8.02
C PHE A 29 20.55 -6.24 7.08
N ASP A 30 21.71 -6.91 7.18
CA ASP A 30 22.81 -6.76 6.22
C ASP A 30 22.34 -6.92 4.77
N ARG A 31 21.53 -7.96 4.51
CA ARG A 31 21.01 -8.25 3.18
C ARG A 31 20.01 -7.20 2.73
N ILE A 32 19.17 -6.71 3.65
CA ILE A 32 18.22 -5.62 3.40
C ILE A 32 18.97 -4.33 3.03
N ALA A 33 19.91 -3.90 3.87
CA ALA A 33 20.72 -2.70 3.67
C ALA A 33 21.50 -2.77 2.34
N ALA A 34 22.15 -3.89 2.05
CA ALA A 34 22.89 -4.07 0.80
C ALA A 34 22.00 -4.10 -0.46
N ASN A 35 20.70 -4.39 -0.33
CA ASN A 35 19.74 -4.32 -1.43
C ASN A 35 18.99 -2.98 -1.51
N ALA A 36 19.23 -2.02 -0.61
CA ALA A 36 18.52 -0.75 -0.57
C ALA A 36 18.60 0.03 -1.89
N VAL A 37 19.74 -0.07 -2.61
CA VAL A 37 19.96 0.55 -3.93
C VAL A 37 19.01 0.05 -5.03
N ARG A 38 18.31 -1.07 -4.79
CA ARG A 38 17.39 -1.72 -5.74
C ARG A 38 15.93 -1.34 -5.49
N ARG A 39 15.67 -0.27 -4.72
CA ARG A 39 14.34 0.24 -4.40
C ARG A 39 13.39 0.29 -5.59
N ASP A 40 13.78 0.95 -6.68
CA ASP A 40 12.90 1.15 -7.84
C ASP A 40 12.56 -0.17 -8.54
N ARG A 41 13.45 -1.15 -8.48
CA ARG A 41 13.17 -2.49 -8.99
C ARG A 41 12.09 -3.18 -8.17
N HIS A 42 12.15 -3.07 -6.85
CA HIS A 42 11.12 -3.62 -5.97
C HIS A 42 9.78 -2.89 -6.14
N ARG A 43 9.79 -1.56 -6.35
CA ARG A 43 8.57 -0.79 -6.67
C ARG A 43 7.93 -1.23 -7.98
N ARG A 44 8.71 -1.48 -9.03
CA ARG A 44 8.20 -2.02 -10.31
C ARG A 44 7.58 -3.41 -10.14
N ALA A 45 8.24 -4.30 -9.40
CA ALA A 45 7.71 -5.64 -9.12
C ALA A 45 6.38 -5.60 -8.35
N LEU A 46 6.15 -4.57 -7.53
CA LEU A 46 4.90 -4.35 -6.82
C LEU A 46 3.81 -3.64 -7.63
N GLY A 47 4.11 -3.12 -8.83
CA GLY A 47 3.15 -2.37 -9.63
C GLY A 47 2.66 -1.06 -8.97
N VAL A 48 3.46 -0.46 -8.09
CA VAL A 48 3.02 0.76 -7.36
C VAL A 48 3.20 2.05 -8.16
N GLY A 49 4.07 2.05 -9.18
CA GLY A 49 4.36 3.24 -9.97
C GLY A 49 4.83 4.40 -9.11
N ASP A 50 4.22 5.57 -9.27
CA ASP A 50 4.51 6.79 -8.50
C ASP A 50 3.74 6.86 -7.16
N ARG A 51 2.85 5.90 -6.88
CA ARG A 51 2.07 5.89 -5.64
C ARG A 51 2.97 5.71 -4.42
N LYS A 52 2.65 6.42 -3.34
CA LYS A 52 3.31 6.26 -2.04
C LYS A 52 2.94 4.89 -1.46
N LEU A 53 3.94 4.06 -1.20
CA LEU A 53 3.75 2.71 -0.66
C LEU A 53 3.77 2.74 0.87
N VAL A 54 2.62 2.45 1.48
CA VAL A 54 2.49 2.19 2.92
C VAL A 54 2.69 0.70 3.16
N PHE A 55 3.79 0.34 3.79
CA PHE A 55 4.10 -1.04 4.15
C PHE A 55 3.63 -1.33 5.58
N VAL A 56 2.68 -2.24 5.70
CA VAL A 56 2.12 -2.69 6.97
C VAL A 56 2.81 -3.97 7.40
N SER A 57 3.35 -3.99 8.60
CA SER A 57 3.93 -5.19 9.22
C SER A 57 3.13 -5.57 10.46
N SER A 58 2.88 -6.87 10.63
CA SER A 58 2.31 -7.38 11.87
C SER A 58 3.05 -8.59 12.41
N THR A 59 3.31 -8.60 13.71
CA THR A 59 3.68 -9.79 14.49
C THR A 59 2.49 -10.77 14.59
N TRP A 60 2.47 -11.59 15.62
CA TRP A 60 1.42 -12.56 15.90
C TRP A 60 1.10 -12.51 17.39
N GLY A 61 -0.08 -13.01 17.77
CA GLY A 61 -0.57 -12.92 19.15
C GLY A 61 -1.54 -11.76 19.34
N ARG A 62 -2.00 -11.57 20.58
CA ARG A 62 -3.15 -10.71 20.95
C ARG A 62 -2.91 -9.20 20.78
N HIS A 63 -1.66 -8.76 20.73
CA HIS A 63 -1.28 -7.35 20.50
C HIS A 63 -0.61 -7.11 19.16
N ALA A 64 -0.59 -8.11 18.29
CA ALA A 64 -0.24 -7.90 16.90
C ALA A 64 -1.22 -6.91 16.26
N LEU A 65 -0.75 -6.12 15.30
CA LEU A 65 -1.57 -5.20 14.52
C LEU A 65 -2.81 -5.89 13.92
N LEU A 66 -2.66 -7.13 13.46
CA LEU A 66 -3.77 -7.93 12.90
C LEU A 66 -4.68 -8.58 13.95
N ALA A 67 -4.35 -8.53 15.24
CA ALA A 67 -5.13 -9.19 16.30
C ALA A 67 -6.57 -8.66 16.40
N SER A 68 -6.79 -7.39 16.04
CA SER A 68 -8.10 -6.76 15.95
C SER A 68 -8.87 -7.10 14.67
N GLY A 69 -8.50 -8.17 13.96
CA GLY A 69 -9.16 -8.64 12.74
C GLY A 69 -8.79 -7.84 11.49
N GLY A 70 -7.66 -7.13 11.50
CA GLY A 70 -7.17 -6.40 10.32
C GLY A 70 -7.90 -5.09 10.00
N GLY A 71 -8.79 -4.61 10.88
CA GLY A 71 -9.57 -3.39 10.66
C GLY A 71 -8.73 -2.15 10.31
N LEU A 72 -7.50 -2.05 10.82
CA LEU A 72 -6.58 -0.96 10.43
C LEU A 72 -6.18 -1.03 8.96
N VAL A 73 -5.95 -2.22 8.40
CA VAL A 73 -5.57 -2.40 6.98
C VAL A 73 -6.74 -2.00 6.07
N THR A 74 -7.93 -2.48 6.42
CA THR A 74 -9.21 -2.11 5.79
C THR A 74 -9.41 -0.59 5.81
N ARG A 75 -9.15 0.05 6.95
CA ARG A 75 -9.29 1.50 7.12
C ARG A 75 -8.25 2.30 6.32
N LEU A 76 -6.99 1.85 6.25
CA LEU A 76 -5.97 2.44 5.38
C LEU A 76 -6.42 2.45 3.92
N LEU A 77 -6.98 1.34 3.44
CA LEU A 77 -7.46 1.24 2.05
C LEU A 77 -8.69 2.11 1.78
N ALA A 78 -9.57 2.26 2.76
CA ALA A 78 -10.74 3.13 2.65
C ALA A 78 -10.36 4.62 2.66
N GLU A 79 -9.37 4.99 3.48
CA GLU A 79 -9.02 6.40 3.72
C GLU A 79 -8.02 6.98 2.71
N LEU A 80 -7.12 6.15 2.16
CA LEU A 80 -6.06 6.58 1.27
C LEU A 80 -6.52 6.58 -0.21
N PRO A 81 -6.31 7.68 -0.97
CA PRO A 81 -6.65 7.71 -2.39
C PRO A 81 -5.87 6.67 -3.20
N LEU A 82 -6.58 5.84 -3.96
CA LEU A 82 -6.06 4.70 -4.73
C LEU A 82 -4.95 5.09 -5.72
N ASP A 83 -5.04 6.32 -6.24
CA ASP A 83 -4.13 6.88 -7.25
C ASP A 83 -2.88 7.55 -6.66
N GLU A 84 -2.88 7.76 -5.35
CA GLU A 84 -1.80 8.43 -4.62
C GLU A 84 -1.06 7.44 -3.70
N TYR A 85 -1.74 6.39 -3.23
CA TYR A 85 -1.22 5.44 -2.26
C TYR A 85 -1.44 3.98 -2.69
N ALA A 86 -0.54 3.12 -2.23
CA ALA A 86 -0.69 1.67 -2.26
C ALA A 86 -0.40 1.11 -0.86
N VAL A 87 -1.15 0.08 -0.44
CA VAL A 87 -0.97 -0.55 0.87
C VAL A 87 -0.49 -1.98 0.66
N ALA A 88 0.64 -2.34 1.27
CA ALA A 88 1.15 -3.70 1.28
C ALA A 88 1.19 -4.27 2.69
N LEU A 89 0.85 -5.55 2.87
CA LEU A 89 0.85 -6.21 4.18
C LEU A 89 1.81 -7.40 4.18
N ALA A 90 2.71 -7.43 5.16
CA ALA A 90 3.47 -8.62 5.55
C ALA A 90 3.05 -9.06 6.96
N ALA A 91 2.33 -10.17 7.05
CA ALA A 91 1.98 -10.80 8.32
C ALA A 91 3.05 -11.82 8.73
N HIS A 92 3.31 -11.93 10.03
CA HIS A 92 4.26 -12.90 10.57
C HIS A 92 3.92 -14.33 10.11
N PRO A 93 4.92 -15.19 9.81
CA PRO A 93 4.68 -16.56 9.35
C PRO A 93 3.77 -17.39 10.26
N ASN A 94 3.79 -17.15 11.57
CA ASN A 94 2.87 -17.82 12.52
C ASN A 94 1.39 -17.50 12.26
N VAL A 95 1.06 -16.32 11.71
CA VAL A 95 -0.32 -16.00 11.31
C VAL A 95 -0.73 -16.88 10.12
N TRP A 96 0.18 -17.06 9.16
CA TRP A 96 -0.04 -17.91 7.98
C TRP A 96 -0.17 -19.39 8.33
N TYR A 97 0.73 -19.92 9.15
CA TYR A 97 0.79 -21.36 9.45
C TYR A 97 -0.12 -21.76 10.62
N GLY A 98 -0.36 -20.87 11.58
CA GLY A 98 -1.23 -21.14 12.72
C GLY A 98 -2.71 -21.19 12.36
N HIS A 99 -3.14 -20.43 11.35
CA HIS A 99 -4.54 -20.39 10.90
C HIS A 99 -4.76 -20.99 9.50
N GLY A 100 -3.68 -21.20 8.74
CA GLY A 100 -3.72 -21.62 7.34
C GLY A 100 -3.87 -20.43 6.39
N GLY A 101 -3.17 -20.47 5.25
CA GLY A 101 -3.16 -19.37 4.28
C GLY A 101 -4.52 -19.06 3.66
N LEU A 102 -5.45 -20.03 3.60
CA LEU A 102 -6.83 -19.77 3.17
C LEU A 102 -7.57 -18.88 4.18
N GLN A 103 -7.46 -19.19 5.46
CA GLN A 103 -8.16 -18.46 6.52
C GLN A 103 -7.73 -17.00 6.57
N LEU A 104 -6.41 -16.73 6.45
CA LEU A 104 -5.90 -15.37 6.41
C LEU A 104 -6.44 -14.58 5.20
N ARG A 105 -6.50 -15.21 4.02
CA ARG A 105 -7.06 -14.57 2.83
C ARG A 105 -8.55 -14.28 2.95
N LEU A 106 -9.30 -15.10 3.68
CA LEU A 106 -10.71 -14.87 3.99
C LEU A 106 -10.89 -13.72 4.97
N TRP A 107 -10.08 -13.64 6.03
CA TRP A 107 -10.11 -12.50 6.95
C TRP A 107 -9.74 -11.18 6.27
N LEU A 108 -8.89 -11.23 5.26
CA LEU A 108 -8.47 -10.08 4.47
C LEU A 108 -9.26 -9.94 3.16
N ALA A 109 -10.41 -10.61 2.98
CA ALA A 109 -11.13 -10.60 1.71
C ALA A 109 -11.48 -9.17 1.28
N ASP A 110 -12.15 -8.40 2.14
CA ASP A 110 -12.52 -7.01 1.87
C ASP A 110 -11.30 -6.13 1.58
N ALA A 111 -10.21 -6.31 2.34
CA ALA A 111 -8.98 -5.56 2.10
C ALA A 111 -8.34 -5.92 0.75
N ARG A 112 -8.35 -7.21 0.38
CA ARG A 112 -7.84 -7.69 -0.91
C ARG A 112 -8.66 -7.12 -2.06
N GLU A 113 -9.99 -7.19 -1.97
CA GLU A 113 -10.91 -6.59 -2.94
C GLU A 113 -10.71 -5.07 -3.02
N ALA A 114 -10.35 -4.41 -1.92
CA ALA A 114 -10.00 -2.99 -1.90
C ALA A 114 -8.60 -2.65 -2.47
N GLY A 115 -7.84 -3.65 -2.95
CA GLY A 115 -6.53 -3.44 -3.57
C GLY A 115 -5.32 -3.65 -2.65
N LEU A 116 -5.49 -4.35 -1.52
CA LEU A 116 -4.36 -4.75 -0.67
C LEU A 116 -3.34 -5.57 -1.45
N ILE A 117 -2.07 -5.18 -1.34
CA ILE A 117 -0.92 -5.96 -1.80
C ILE A 117 -0.52 -6.93 -0.68
N LEU A 118 -1.03 -8.17 -0.71
CA LEU A 118 -0.68 -9.15 0.31
C LEU A 118 0.64 -9.84 -0.04
N ILE A 119 1.62 -9.74 0.87
CA ILE A 119 2.95 -10.33 0.70
C ILE A 119 2.98 -11.73 1.36
N PRO A 120 3.37 -12.79 0.62
CA PRO A 120 3.46 -14.13 1.17
C PRO A 120 4.62 -14.27 2.18
N PRO A 121 4.57 -15.25 3.10
CA PRO A 121 5.49 -15.31 4.24
C PRO A 121 6.92 -15.74 3.89
N HIS A 122 7.11 -16.41 2.75
CA HIS A 122 8.38 -17.06 2.40
C HIS A 122 9.36 -16.14 1.66
N ALA A 123 8.88 -15.10 0.99
CA ALA A 123 9.71 -14.22 0.18
C ALA A 123 9.02 -12.87 -0.09
N GLY A 124 9.84 -11.86 -0.42
CA GLY A 124 9.35 -10.59 -0.99
C GLY A 124 9.12 -9.46 0.01
N TRP A 125 8.94 -9.77 1.30
CA TRP A 125 8.69 -8.75 2.33
C TRP A 125 9.88 -7.79 2.50
N GLN A 126 11.13 -8.26 2.38
CA GLN A 126 12.30 -7.38 2.45
C GLN A 126 12.30 -6.37 1.30
N GLY A 127 11.98 -6.84 0.07
CA GLY A 127 11.87 -5.98 -1.10
C GLY A 127 10.75 -4.97 -0.95
N ALA A 128 9.60 -5.39 -0.40
CA ALA A 128 8.48 -4.50 -0.12
C ALA A 128 8.81 -3.44 0.95
N LEU A 129 9.52 -3.82 2.02
CA LEU A 129 10.03 -2.89 3.02
C LEU A 129 11.02 -1.88 2.42
N ILE A 130 11.94 -2.34 1.56
CA ILE A 130 12.86 -1.45 0.84
C ILE A 130 12.08 -0.49 -0.08
N ALA A 131 11.02 -0.95 -0.74
CA ALA A 131 10.20 -0.15 -1.64
C ALA A 131 9.34 0.92 -0.94
N ALA A 132 9.08 0.75 0.35
CA ALA A 132 8.15 1.57 1.12
C ALA A 132 8.51 3.06 1.16
N ASP A 133 7.48 3.89 1.27
CA ASP A 133 7.56 5.32 1.58
C ASP A 133 7.27 5.57 3.07
N ALA A 134 6.42 4.75 3.69
CA ALA A 134 6.17 4.73 5.13
C ALA A 134 5.92 3.30 5.63
N VAL A 135 6.19 3.05 6.90
CA VAL A 135 5.92 1.77 7.58
C VAL A 135 4.89 1.98 8.69
N VAL A 136 3.84 1.16 8.70
CA VAL A 136 2.89 1.07 9.82
C VAL A 136 3.07 -0.31 10.45
N GLY A 137 3.50 -0.36 11.71
CA GLY A 137 3.91 -1.62 12.31
C GLY A 137 3.57 -1.75 13.78
N ASP A 138 3.70 -2.96 14.29
CA ASP A 138 3.72 -3.26 15.72
C ASP A 138 5.15 -3.49 16.22
N HIS A 139 5.33 -4.08 17.39
CA HIS A 139 6.61 -4.30 18.05
C HIS A 139 7.53 -5.37 17.39
N GLY A 140 7.27 -5.74 16.13
CA GLY A 140 8.04 -6.74 15.40
C GLY A 140 9.40 -6.28 14.88
N SER A 141 10.26 -7.24 14.58
CA SER A 141 11.58 -7.01 13.97
C SER A 141 11.49 -6.33 12.60
N VAL A 142 10.42 -6.57 11.82
CA VAL A 142 10.23 -5.93 10.52
C VAL A 142 9.98 -4.43 10.67
N THR A 143 9.22 -4.00 11.68
CA THR A 143 9.07 -2.58 12.04
C THR A 143 10.41 -1.97 12.44
N PHE A 144 11.20 -2.72 13.23
CA PHE A 144 12.56 -2.32 13.60
C PHE A 144 13.48 -2.14 12.38
N TYR A 145 13.43 -3.06 11.42
CA TYR A 145 14.18 -2.94 10.16
C TYR A 145 13.74 -1.75 9.31
N GLY A 146 12.45 -1.39 9.33
CA GLY A 146 11.94 -0.17 8.71
C GLY A 146 12.60 1.07 9.29
N ALA A 147 12.65 1.17 10.63
CA ALA A 147 13.33 2.27 11.31
C ALA A 147 14.84 2.28 11.03
N ALA A 148 15.49 1.10 11.04
CA ALA A 148 16.91 0.98 10.77
C ALA A 148 17.30 1.30 9.31
N LEU A 149 16.39 1.11 8.35
CA LEU A 149 16.50 1.58 6.96
C LEU A 149 16.32 3.10 6.81
N GLY A 150 15.98 3.80 7.90
CA GLY A 150 15.64 5.21 7.88
C GLY A 150 14.29 5.51 7.23
N ARG A 151 13.32 4.57 7.25
CA ARG A 151 11.94 4.83 6.80
C ARG A 151 11.15 5.57 7.88
N PRO A 152 10.19 6.43 7.51
CA PRO A 152 9.19 6.92 8.45
C PRO A 152 8.38 5.74 9.00
N VAL A 153 8.26 5.64 10.32
CA VAL A 153 7.58 4.52 11.00
C VAL A 153 6.51 5.04 11.95
N LEU A 154 5.28 4.53 11.81
CA LEU A 154 4.16 4.79 12.69
C LEU A 154 3.79 3.52 13.47
N LEU A 155 3.83 3.60 14.80
CA LEU A 155 3.59 2.46 15.68
C LEU A 155 2.08 2.30 15.94
N ALA A 156 1.50 1.22 15.42
CA ALA A 156 0.10 0.86 15.63
C ALA A 156 -0.13 0.11 16.94
N SER A 157 0.86 -0.66 17.41
CA SER A 157 0.78 -1.42 18.67
C SER A 157 2.17 -1.67 19.24
N SER A 158 2.35 -1.49 20.55
CA SER A 158 3.66 -1.64 21.19
C SER A 158 3.90 -2.97 21.90
N GLY A 159 2.87 -3.79 22.11
CA GLY A 159 2.95 -5.01 22.93
C GLY A 159 3.25 -4.76 24.42
N ALA A 160 3.56 -3.52 24.80
CA ALA A 160 3.86 -3.10 26.16
C ALA A 160 2.67 -3.26 27.11
N GLU A 161 1.45 -3.27 26.56
CA GLU A 161 0.20 -3.42 27.30
C GLU A 161 0.07 -4.78 28.00
N LEU A 162 0.84 -5.80 27.58
CA LEU A 162 0.90 -7.12 28.26
C LEU A 162 2.33 -7.67 28.39
N GLU A 163 3.31 -6.78 28.57
CA GLU A 163 4.71 -7.14 28.87
C GLU A 163 5.32 -8.11 27.84
N GLU A 164 4.90 -8.03 26.56
CA GLU A 164 5.40 -8.93 25.50
C GLU A 164 6.85 -8.61 25.10
N LEU A 165 7.37 -7.47 25.55
CA LEU A 165 8.75 -7.05 25.37
C LEU A 165 9.44 -6.92 26.72
N ASP A 166 10.70 -7.37 26.79
CA ASP A 166 11.61 -6.95 27.86
C ASP A 166 11.75 -5.41 27.80
N PRO A 167 11.41 -4.66 28.86
CA PRO A 167 11.48 -3.20 28.88
C PRO A 167 12.88 -2.62 28.61
N SER A 168 13.93 -3.42 28.83
CA SER A 168 15.34 -3.11 28.56
C SER A 168 15.79 -3.47 27.14
N SER A 169 14.91 -4.09 26.34
CA SER A 169 15.25 -4.43 24.96
C SER A 169 15.34 -3.19 24.06
N PRO A 170 16.22 -3.20 23.03
CA PRO A 170 16.24 -2.13 22.03
C PRO A 170 14.90 -1.97 21.31
N THR A 171 14.14 -3.04 21.10
CA THR A 171 12.79 -2.95 20.52
C THR A 171 11.84 -2.15 21.40
N ALA A 172 11.86 -2.36 22.71
CA ALA A 172 11.07 -1.56 23.65
C ALA A 172 11.51 -0.10 23.67
N GLU A 173 12.82 0.17 23.59
CA GLU A 173 13.35 1.53 23.47
C GLU A 173 12.88 2.21 22.19
N LEU A 174 12.97 1.54 21.03
CA LEU A 174 12.47 2.04 19.77
C LEU A 174 10.96 2.32 19.84
N CYS A 175 10.16 1.40 20.38
CA CYS A 175 8.71 1.60 20.52
C CYS A 175 8.34 2.80 21.40
N ARG A 176 9.20 3.23 22.34
CA ARG A 176 9.01 4.46 23.13
C ARG A 176 9.33 5.72 22.33
N MET A 177 10.22 5.64 21.34
CA MET A 177 10.63 6.76 20.49
C MET A 177 9.73 6.97 19.27
N LEU A 178 9.09 5.91 18.77
CA LEU A 178 8.24 5.97 17.58
C LEU A 178 6.95 6.77 17.82
N PRO A 179 6.51 7.58 16.85
CA PRO A 179 5.19 8.19 16.91
C PRO A 179 4.12 7.09 16.90
N ARG A 180 3.07 7.27 17.71
CA ARG A 180 1.97 6.31 17.84
C ARG A 180 0.81 6.70 16.93
N LEU A 181 0.21 5.70 16.30
CA LEU A 181 -1.00 5.85 15.52
C LEU A 181 -2.17 6.22 16.46
N ASP A 182 -2.86 7.32 16.15
CA ASP A 182 -4.14 7.63 16.77
C ASP A 182 -5.27 6.99 15.97
N ARG A 183 -5.88 5.96 16.55
CA ARG A 183 -6.97 5.19 15.92
C ARG A 183 -8.28 5.95 15.80
N TYR A 184 -8.39 7.13 16.40
CA TYR A 184 -9.60 7.96 16.37
C TYR A 184 -9.49 9.16 15.42
N GLN A 185 -8.32 9.37 14.82
CA GLN A 185 -8.07 10.44 13.85
C GLN A 185 -7.88 9.86 12.45
N GLY A 186 -8.11 10.68 11.41
CA GLY A 186 -7.86 10.28 10.02
C GLY A 186 -6.42 9.79 9.82
N LEU A 187 -6.25 8.69 9.08
CA LEU A 187 -4.97 8.04 8.84
C LEU A 187 -4.16 8.76 7.77
N LEU A 188 -4.82 9.33 6.76
CA LEU A 188 -4.16 10.08 5.69
C LEU A 188 -3.35 11.28 6.24
N PRO A 189 -3.93 12.20 7.05
CA PRO A 189 -3.17 13.31 7.64
C PRO A 189 -2.01 12.85 8.54
N GLN A 190 -2.20 11.75 9.28
CA GLN A 190 -1.14 11.19 10.13
C GLN A 190 0.05 10.69 9.30
N LEU A 191 -0.22 10.00 8.18
CA LEU A 191 0.82 9.52 7.28
C LEU A 191 1.54 10.66 6.54
N GLU A 192 0.80 11.70 6.13
CA GLU A 192 1.38 12.88 5.49
C GLU A 192 2.28 13.66 6.46
N ALA A 193 1.83 13.88 7.70
CA ALA A 193 2.62 14.48 8.76
C ALA A 193 3.87 13.65 9.10
N LEU A 194 3.71 12.33 9.19
CA LEU A 194 4.82 11.39 9.41
C LEU A 194 5.89 11.51 8.32
N MET A 195 5.49 11.44 7.05
CA MET A 195 6.43 11.47 5.93
C MET A 195 7.09 12.84 5.76
N SER A 196 6.34 13.94 5.93
CA SER A 196 6.87 15.31 5.78
C SER A 196 7.81 15.72 6.91
N GLY A 197 7.59 15.25 8.14
CA GLY A 197 8.42 15.55 9.31
C GLY A 197 9.56 14.56 9.56
N HIS A 198 9.75 13.55 8.71
CA HIS A 198 10.67 12.45 8.97
C HIS A 198 12.14 12.87 8.86
N VAL A 199 12.96 12.41 9.82
CA VAL A 199 14.42 12.54 9.81
C VAL A 199 15.00 11.12 9.71
N PRO A 200 15.68 10.75 8.61
CA PRO A 200 16.15 9.37 8.38
C PRO A 200 16.99 8.77 9.52
N ALA A 201 17.83 9.57 10.18
CA ALA A 201 18.71 9.14 11.27
C ALA A 201 18.09 9.26 12.67
N ALA A 202 16.78 9.52 12.79
CA ALA A 202 16.12 9.81 14.06
C ALA A 202 16.24 8.67 15.10
N TYR A 203 16.47 7.44 14.64
CA TYR A 203 16.48 6.24 15.48
C TYR A 203 17.84 5.54 15.53
N ASP A 204 18.89 6.14 14.96
CA ASP A 204 20.23 5.53 14.82
C ASP A 204 20.86 5.17 16.17
N SER A 205 20.57 5.94 17.21
CA SER A 205 21.03 5.66 18.58
C SER A 205 20.62 4.27 19.09
N VAL A 206 19.52 3.71 18.56
CA VAL A 206 19.00 2.38 18.90
C VAL A 206 19.27 1.37 17.80
N THR A 207 19.05 1.73 16.55
CA THR A 207 19.10 0.80 15.42
C THR A 207 20.53 0.38 15.10
N VAL A 208 21.48 1.31 15.01
CA VAL A 208 22.89 1.03 14.64
C VAL A 208 23.55 0.06 15.62
N ARG A 209 23.27 0.21 16.91
CA ARG A 209 23.80 -0.69 17.94
C ARG A 209 23.14 -2.07 17.95
N SER A 210 21.94 -2.21 17.38
CA SER A 210 21.13 -3.44 17.46
C SER A 210 21.26 -4.34 16.24
N VAL A 211 21.36 -3.78 15.03
CA VAL A 211 21.40 -4.55 13.77
C VAL A 211 22.75 -4.45 13.03
N GLY A 212 23.84 -4.35 13.80
CA GLY A 212 25.19 -3.99 13.31
C GLY A 212 25.67 -4.72 12.04
N HIS A 213 26.54 -4.05 11.28
CA HIS A 213 27.00 -4.47 9.95
C HIS A 213 27.96 -5.67 9.97
N GLY A 214 27.85 -6.53 8.95
CA GLY A 214 28.80 -7.63 8.69
C GLY A 214 28.47 -8.94 9.42
N GLY A 215 27.21 -9.08 9.84
CA GLY A 215 26.52 -10.33 10.21
C GLY A 215 26.91 -11.54 9.38
N GLY A 216 26.77 -11.42 8.06
CA GLY A 216 26.94 -12.54 7.14
C GLY A 216 28.34 -13.17 7.16
N ASP A 217 29.40 -12.35 7.10
CA ASP A 217 30.77 -12.87 7.07
C ASP A 217 31.23 -13.40 8.44
N ARG A 218 30.81 -12.75 9.53
CA ARG A 218 31.07 -13.25 10.89
C ARG A 218 30.37 -14.58 11.13
N LEU A 219 29.11 -14.71 10.72
CA LEU A 219 28.37 -15.97 10.81
C LEU A 219 29.02 -17.06 9.96
N ARG A 220 29.49 -16.73 8.75
CA ARG A 220 30.22 -17.66 7.89
C ARG A 220 31.49 -18.17 8.58
N ARG A 221 32.34 -17.27 9.07
CA ARG A 221 33.58 -17.64 9.79
C ARG A 221 33.27 -18.56 10.98
N LEU A 222 32.30 -18.18 11.81
CA LEU A 222 31.86 -18.99 12.95
C LEU A 222 31.40 -20.40 12.52
N ALA A 223 30.62 -20.52 11.45
CA ALA A 223 30.16 -21.82 10.97
C ALA A 223 31.31 -22.72 10.52
N TYR A 224 32.31 -22.16 9.84
CA TYR A 224 33.50 -22.88 9.39
C TYR A 224 34.42 -23.27 10.56
N ASP A 225 34.62 -22.37 11.51
CA ASP A 225 35.36 -22.65 12.75
C ASP A 225 34.71 -23.79 13.54
N LEU A 226 33.38 -23.87 13.60
CA LEU A 226 32.66 -24.97 14.25
C LEU A 226 32.77 -26.32 13.54
N MET A 227 33.11 -26.32 12.24
CA MET A 227 33.32 -27.54 11.46
C MET A 227 34.80 -27.93 11.37
N ASP A 228 35.72 -27.18 12.00
CA ASP A 228 37.17 -27.33 11.86
C ASP A 228 37.66 -27.24 10.39
N PHE A 229 37.02 -26.38 9.59
CA PHE A 229 37.41 -26.12 8.19
C PHE A 229 37.73 -24.63 7.97
N PRO A 230 38.69 -24.28 7.11
CA PRO A 230 38.86 -22.89 6.68
C PRO A 230 37.69 -22.49 5.75
N PRO A 231 37.17 -21.24 5.85
CA PRO A 231 36.16 -20.76 4.93
C PRO A 231 36.74 -20.73 3.48
N PRO A 232 36.04 -21.30 2.49
CA PRO A 232 36.52 -21.37 1.12
C PRO A 232 36.39 -20.00 0.44
N GLY A 233 37.45 -19.59 -0.26
CA GLY A 233 37.46 -18.47 -1.21
C GLY A 233 37.14 -17.09 -0.61
N PRO A 234 36.94 -16.06 -1.47
CA PRO A 234 36.56 -14.72 -1.02
C PRO A 234 35.16 -14.69 -0.39
N ALA A 235 34.78 -13.55 0.18
CA ALA A 235 33.44 -13.32 0.71
C ALA A 235 32.35 -13.64 -0.33
N VAL A 236 31.30 -14.35 0.10
CA VAL A 236 30.15 -14.66 -0.78
C VAL A 236 29.50 -13.34 -1.18
N PRO A 237 29.31 -13.07 -2.48
CA PRO A 237 28.67 -11.84 -2.92
C PRO A 237 27.26 -11.75 -2.35
N VAL A 238 26.83 -10.54 -1.99
CA VAL A 238 25.47 -10.29 -1.51
C VAL A 238 24.49 -10.75 -2.59
N THR A 239 23.66 -11.74 -2.25
CA THR A 239 22.66 -12.25 -3.19
C THR A 239 21.48 -11.29 -3.27
N PRO A 240 21.04 -10.91 -4.48
CA PRO A 240 19.76 -10.24 -4.71
C PRO A 240 18.64 -10.79 -3.83
N LEU A 241 17.86 -9.91 -3.20
CA LEU A 241 16.59 -10.32 -2.60
C LEU A 241 15.63 -10.79 -3.71
N PRO A 242 14.80 -11.82 -3.45
CA PRO A 242 13.69 -12.17 -4.32
C PRO A 242 12.81 -10.95 -4.57
N GLU A 243 12.26 -10.87 -5.78
CA GLU A 243 11.27 -9.83 -6.08
C GLU A 243 9.98 -10.11 -5.28
N PRO A 244 9.26 -9.07 -4.83
CA PRO A 244 7.98 -9.24 -4.15
C PRO A 244 6.97 -9.96 -5.04
N ALA A 245 6.55 -11.16 -4.64
CA ALA A 245 5.47 -11.92 -5.28
C ALA A 245 4.11 -11.51 -4.69
N ALA A 246 3.66 -10.31 -5.05
CA ALA A 246 2.44 -9.74 -4.48
C ALA A 246 1.16 -10.44 -4.98
N GLU A 247 0.28 -10.80 -4.04
CA GLU A 247 -1.12 -11.12 -4.36
C GLU A 247 -1.91 -9.81 -4.39
N GLN A 248 -2.47 -9.44 -5.55
CA GLN A 248 -3.25 -8.22 -5.75
C GLN A 248 -4.56 -8.53 -6.46
N VAL A 249 -5.63 -7.89 -6.00
CA VAL A 249 -6.94 -7.90 -6.66
C VAL A 249 -7.31 -6.45 -6.98
N ARG A 250 -7.85 -6.21 -8.17
CA ARG A 250 -8.33 -4.88 -8.55
C ARG A 250 -9.68 -4.61 -7.87
N PRO A 251 -9.93 -3.41 -7.33
CA PRO A 251 -11.26 -3.02 -6.87
C PRO A 251 -12.32 -3.11 -7.98
N GLY A 252 -13.43 -3.80 -7.69
CA GLY A 252 -14.60 -3.95 -8.58
C GLY A 252 -15.50 -2.71 -8.62
N ALA A 253 -15.43 -1.87 -7.58
CA ALA A 253 -16.15 -0.60 -7.53
C ALA A 253 -15.34 0.47 -6.80
N LEU A 254 -15.57 1.72 -7.18
CA LEU A 254 -14.85 2.89 -6.71
C LEU A 254 -15.83 3.98 -6.28
N LEU A 255 -15.56 4.60 -5.13
CA LEU A 255 -16.12 5.89 -4.75
C LEU A 255 -15.19 6.98 -5.26
N VAL A 256 -15.73 7.92 -6.04
CA VAL A 256 -14.94 8.97 -6.66
C VAL A 256 -15.45 10.32 -6.20
N THR A 257 -14.59 11.10 -5.55
CA THR A 257 -14.83 12.52 -5.33
C THR A 257 -14.24 13.28 -6.51
N ALA A 258 -15.06 14.10 -7.16
CA ALA A 258 -14.60 14.92 -8.26
C ALA A 258 -15.27 16.29 -8.22
N ALA A 259 -14.47 17.35 -8.27
CA ALA A 259 -14.94 18.74 -8.21
C ALA A 259 -14.23 19.60 -9.26
N VAL A 260 -14.97 20.52 -9.86
CA VAL A 260 -14.39 21.54 -10.75
C VAL A 260 -14.03 22.76 -9.90
N GLU A 261 -12.74 23.05 -9.80
CA GLU A 261 -12.19 24.19 -9.07
C GLU A 261 -12.30 25.48 -9.90
N PRO A 262 -12.21 26.66 -9.25
CA PRO A 262 -12.06 27.91 -9.96
C PRO A 262 -10.90 27.85 -10.97
N GLY A 263 -11.18 28.21 -12.22
CA GLY A 263 -10.21 28.07 -13.32
C GLY A 263 -10.37 26.79 -14.17
N GLY A 264 -11.35 25.93 -13.85
CA GLY A 264 -11.70 24.77 -14.68
C GLY A 264 -10.83 23.54 -14.45
N VAL A 265 -10.06 23.50 -13.37
CA VAL A 265 -9.29 22.32 -12.97
C VAL A 265 -10.22 21.30 -12.33
N ILE A 266 -10.19 20.07 -12.80
CA ILE A 266 -11.00 18.96 -12.29
C ILE A 266 -10.16 18.21 -11.26
N ALA A 267 -10.42 18.45 -9.97
CA ALA A 267 -9.78 17.72 -8.88
C ALA A 267 -10.48 16.36 -8.69
N LEU A 268 -9.72 15.26 -8.77
CA LEU A 268 -10.28 13.91 -8.74
C LEU A 268 -9.51 13.01 -7.77
N ARG A 269 -10.24 12.30 -6.91
CA ARG A 269 -9.71 11.26 -6.02
C ARG A 269 -10.63 10.04 -6.03
N ARG A 270 -10.02 8.85 -6.10
CA ARG A 270 -10.73 7.57 -6.14
C ARG A 270 -10.38 6.74 -4.93
N TYR A 271 -11.37 6.08 -4.37
CA TYR A 271 -11.26 5.16 -3.25
C TYR A 271 -11.98 3.86 -3.60
N PRO A 272 -11.57 2.71 -3.07
CA PRO A 272 -12.39 1.50 -3.12
C PRO A 272 -13.79 1.76 -2.54
N ALA A 273 -14.83 1.21 -3.16
CA ALA A 273 -16.19 1.33 -2.63
C ALA A 273 -16.46 0.41 -1.43
N ALA A 274 -15.72 -0.69 -1.34
CA ALA A 274 -15.67 -1.59 -0.21
C ALA A 274 -14.21 -1.76 0.20
N PRO A 275 -13.88 -1.78 1.51
CA PRO A 275 -14.78 -1.58 2.66
C PRO A 275 -15.31 -0.14 2.75
N PRO A 276 -16.47 0.10 3.41
CA PRO A 276 -17.02 1.44 3.54
C PRO A 276 -16.08 2.33 4.36
N ARG A 277 -15.92 3.60 3.96
CA ARG A 277 -15.27 4.62 4.81
C ARG A 277 -16.09 4.84 6.07
N ASP A 278 -15.41 5.10 7.18
CA ASP A 278 -16.05 5.53 8.41
C ASP A 278 -16.54 6.99 8.26
N PRO A 279 -17.86 7.25 8.17
CA PRO A 279 -18.37 8.60 8.01
C PRO A 279 -18.12 9.47 9.26
N ALA A 280 -17.89 8.85 10.43
CA ALA A 280 -17.61 9.57 11.67
C ALA A 280 -16.18 10.13 11.71
N ALA A 281 -15.26 9.56 10.91
CA ALA A 281 -13.87 10.02 10.86
C ALA A 281 -13.70 11.28 9.97
N ASP A 282 -14.38 11.34 8.82
CA ASP A 282 -14.13 12.38 7.79
C ASP A 282 -15.40 13.10 7.28
N GLY A 283 -16.59 12.76 7.79
CA GLY A 283 -17.87 13.31 7.30
C GLY A 283 -18.36 12.66 5.99
N PRO A 284 -19.55 13.07 5.49
CA PRO A 284 -20.07 12.55 4.23
C PRO A 284 -19.23 13.07 3.05
N LEU A 285 -18.78 12.14 2.21
CA LEU A 285 -18.11 12.46 0.95
C LEU A 285 -19.15 12.75 -0.13
N ASP A 286 -19.02 13.91 -0.77
CA ASP A 286 -19.70 14.17 -2.04
C ASP A 286 -18.99 13.37 -3.14
N ALA A 287 -19.44 12.13 -3.32
CA ALA A 287 -18.83 11.14 -4.19
C ALA A 287 -19.87 10.43 -5.03
N HIS A 288 -19.49 10.08 -6.25
CA HIS A 288 -20.28 9.22 -7.12
C HIS A 288 -19.66 7.83 -7.19
N LEU A 289 -20.54 6.82 -7.34
CA LEU A 289 -20.12 5.43 -7.45
C LEU A 289 -19.81 5.08 -8.91
N VAL A 290 -18.67 4.42 -9.12
CA VAL A 290 -18.22 3.89 -10.39
C VAL A 290 -18.00 2.39 -10.25
N THR A 291 -18.44 1.60 -11.23
CA THR A 291 -18.29 0.14 -11.21
C THR A 291 -17.99 -0.42 -12.60
N TRP A 292 -17.69 -1.71 -12.66
CA TRP A 292 -17.51 -2.46 -13.90
C TRP A 292 -18.79 -3.22 -14.28
N ALA A 293 -18.99 -3.45 -15.56
CA ALA A 293 -20.17 -4.14 -16.10
C ALA A 293 -20.28 -5.61 -15.65
N ASP A 294 -19.17 -6.20 -15.19
CA ASP A 294 -19.08 -7.55 -14.64
C ASP A 294 -19.16 -7.60 -13.11
N GLU A 295 -19.44 -6.46 -12.45
CA GLU A 295 -19.73 -6.42 -11.02
C GLU A 295 -20.92 -7.34 -10.67
N LEU A 296 -20.77 -8.11 -9.59
CA LEU A 296 -21.76 -9.10 -9.18
C LEU A 296 -22.67 -8.56 -8.08
N ASP A 297 -22.22 -7.60 -7.28
CA ASP A 297 -23.07 -6.92 -6.32
C ASP A 297 -24.07 -5.99 -7.04
N ARG A 298 -25.32 -6.44 -7.08
CA ARG A 298 -26.44 -5.70 -7.67
C ARG A 298 -26.63 -4.33 -7.03
N ARG A 299 -26.36 -4.17 -5.74
CA ARG A 299 -26.52 -2.89 -5.04
C ARG A 299 -25.56 -1.84 -5.58
N LEU A 300 -24.32 -2.25 -5.85
CA LEU A 300 -23.29 -1.38 -6.44
C LEU A 300 -23.66 -1.03 -7.88
N LEU A 301 -24.05 -2.01 -8.69
CA LEU A 301 -24.50 -1.77 -10.07
C LEU A 301 -25.72 -0.85 -10.17
N GLU A 302 -26.72 -1.03 -9.31
CA GLU A 302 -27.95 -0.23 -9.33
C GLU A 302 -27.74 1.20 -8.82
N SER A 303 -26.71 1.42 -7.99
CA SER A 303 -26.37 2.73 -7.40
C SER A 303 -25.25 3.46 -8.16
N ALA A 304 -24.60 2.80 -9.12
CA ALA A 304 -23.49 3.38 -9.87
C ALA A 304 -23.94 4.53 -10.78
N ALA A 305 -23.30 5.68 -10.63
CA ALA A 305 -23.45 6.80 -11.57
C ALA A 305 -22.76 6.48 -12.90
N ILE A 306 -21.70 5.68 -12.87
CA ILE A 306 -20.91 5.31 -14.05
C ILE A 306 -20.69 3.80 -14.07
N ILE A 307 -21.06 3.15 -15.17
CA ILE A 307 -20.76 1.73 -15.40
C ILE A 307 -19.77 1.62 -16.55
N MET A 308 -18.62 0.99 -16.27
CA MET A 308 -17.50 0.88 -17.19
C MET A 308 -17.35 -0.53 -17.74
N ARG A 309 -16.72 -0.66 -18.91
CA ARG A 309 -16.26 -1.95 -19.45
C ARG A 309 -14.97 -1.78 -20.23
N GLU A 310 -14.26 -2.87 -20.41
CA GLU A 310 -13.20 -2.97 -21.40
C GLU A 310 -13.80 -3.21 -22.80
N GLY A 311 -13.31 -2.46 -23.79
CA GLY A 311 -13.74 -2.51 -25.18
C GLY A 311 -15.14 -1.95 -25.44
N ASP A 312 -15.40 -1.55 -26.67
CA ASP A 312 -16.74 -1.14 -27.12
C ASP A 312 -17.54 -2.34 -27.65
N ALA A 313 -18.86 -2.31 -27.48
CA ALA A 313 -19.75 -3.33 -28.02
C ALA A 313 -21.06 -2.68 -28.51
N PRO A 314 -21.53 -3.03 -29.73
CA PRO A 314 -22.76 -2.48 -30.28
C PRO A 314 -23.96 -2.67 -29.35
N GLY A 315 -24.71 -1.60 -29.08
CA GLY A 315 -25.94 -1.62 -28.27
C GLY A 315 -25.75 -1.82 -26.77
N TRP A 316 -24.54 -2.11 -26.29
CA TRP A 316 -24.28 -2.36 -24.87
C TRP A 316 -24.59 -1.13 -24.01
N ALA A 317 -24.16 0.06 -24.43
CA ALA A 317 -24.36 1.29 -23.68
C ALA A 317 -25.85 1.57 -23.45
N ASP A 318 -26.66 1.48 -24.50
CA ASP A 318 -28.10 1.69 -24.45
C ASP A 318 -28.80 0.65 -23.56
N GLU A 319 -28.37 -0.62 -23.65
CA GLU A 319 -28.90 -1.69 -22.81
C GLU A 319 -28.63 -1.45 -21.33
N VAL A 320 -27.39 -1.10 -20.98
CA VAL A 320 -27.00 -0.82 -19.59
C VAL A 320 -27.74 0.40 -19.06
N LEU A 321 -27.82 1.49 -19.81
CA LEU A 321 -28.55 2.69 -19.40
C LEU A 321 -30.05 2.42 -19.21
N ARG A 322 -30.64 1.56 -20.05
CA ARG A 322 -32.04 1.12 -19.90
C ARG A 322 -32.23 0.24 -18.66
N ARG A 323 -31.28 -0.65 -18.37
CA ARG A 323 -31.35 -1.60 -17.25
C ARG A 323 -31.10 -0.94 -15.89
N HIS A 324 -30.28 0.11 -15.84
CA HIS A 324 -29.86 0.78 -14.61
C HIS A 324 -30.28 2.25 -14.64
N PRO A 325 -31.52 2.61 -14.23
CA PRO A 325 -32.03 3.99 -14.35
C PRO A 325 -31.21 5.07 -13.63
N GLY A 326 -30.49 4.71 -12.56
CA GLY A 326 -29.60 5.62 -11.83
C GLY A 326 -28.26 5.91 -12.51
N CYS A 327 -27.88 5.13 -13.53
CA CYS A 327 -26.61 5.30 -14.24
C CYS A 327 -26.62 6.57 -15.09
N PHE A 328 -25.77 7.54 -14.78
CA PHE A 328 -25.66 8.80 -15.53
C PHE A 328 -25.02 8.60 -16.91
N MET A 329 -23.99 7.77 -16.98
CA MET A 329 -23.29 7.44 -18.22
C MET A 329 -22.66 6.06 -18.18
N THR A 330 -22.47 5.47 -19.36
CA THR A 330 -21.61 4.29 -19.54
C THR A 330 -20.27 4.70 -20.13
N ALA A 331 -19.23 3.92 -19.85
CA ALA A 331 -17.90 4.14 -20.42
C ALA A 331 -17.31 2.85 -20.99
N ALA A 332 -17.06 2.83 -22.29
CA ALA A 332 -16.25 1.81 -22.94
C ALA A 332 -14.79 2.28 -22.98
N ILE A 333 -13.91 1.54 -22.30
CA ILE A 333 -12.46 1.78 -22.33
C ILE A 333 -11.91 1.21 -23.64
N THR A 334 -11.55 2.10 -24.57
CA THR A 334 -11.17 1.74 -25.96
C THR A 334 -9.66 1.80 -26.20
N GLY A 335 -8.90 2.32 -25.25
CA GLY A 335 -7.44 2.29 -25.23
C GLY A 335 -6.91 2.70 -23.86
N GLU A 336 -5.59 2.68 -23.67
CA GLU A 336 -4.95 2.99 -22.37
C GLU A 336 -5.35 4.37 -21.81
N ARG A 337 -5.60 5.33 -22.70
CA ARG A 337 -5.94 6.72 -22.36
C ARG A 337 -7.15 7.24 -23.13
N THR A 338 -7.99 6.35 -23.67
CA THR A 338 -9.15 6.73 -24.48
C THR A 338 -10.38 5.98 -24.02
N ALA A 339 -11.49 6.70 -23.88
CA ALA A 339 -12.77 6.13 -23.51
C ALA A 339 -13.88 6.74 -24.37
N THR A 340 -14.85 5.91 -24.73
CA THR A 340 -16.08 6.34 -25.35
C THR A 340 -17.20 6.32 -24.31
N LEU A 341 -17.78 7.47 -24.05
CA LEU A 341 -18.82 7.69 -23.06
C LEU A 341 -20.16 7.80 -23.77
N THR A 342 -21.19 7.18 -23.19
CA THR A 342 -22.58 7.38 -23.65
C THR A 342 -23.39 7.90 -22.48
N LEU A 343 -23.87 9.13 -22.61
CA LEU A 343 -24.72 9.77 -21.61
C LEU A 343 -26.13 9.18 -21.66
N ARG A 344 -26.85 9.24 -20.53
CA ARG A 344 -28.25 8.78 -20.45
C ARG A 344 -29.18 9.39 -21.51
N HIS A 345 -28.91 10.61 -21.96
CA HIS A 345 -29.70 11.28 -23.00
C HIS A 345 -29.29 10.90 -24.43
N GLY A 346 -28.42 9.89 -24.60
CA GLY A 346 -28.01 9.35 -25.89
C GLY A 346 -26.82 10.08 -26.54
N GLU A 347 -26.35 11.19 -25.97
CA GLU A 347 -25.13 11.85 -26.45
C GLU A 347 -23.91 10.95 -26.23
N ARG A 348 -23.15 10.74 -27.29
CA ARG A 348 -21.94 9.92 -27.29
C ARG A 348 -20.71 10.81 -27.44
N LEU A 349 -19.76 10.64 -26.53
CA LEU A 349 -18.55 11.44 -26.43
C LEU A 349 -17.33 10.52 -26.53
N THR A 350 -16.27 10.95 -27.21
CA THR A 350 -14.98 10.26 -27.16
C THR A 350 -13.97 11.18 -26.51
N VAL A 351 -13.36 10.73 -25.42
CA VAL A 351 -12.40 11.53 -24.65
C VAL A 351 -11.06 10.82 -24.57
N THR A 352 -9.99 11.62 -24.54
CA THR A 352 -8.64 11.12 -24.37
C THR A 352 -7.89 11.88 -23.28
N GLY A 353 -7.00 11.19 -22.59
CA GLY A 353 -6.09 11.74 -21.59
C GLY A 353 -4.66 11.92 -22.11
N SER A 354 -3.97 12.95 -21.61
CA SER A 354 -2.51 13.07 -21.76
C SER A 354 -1.80 11.98 -20.93
N PRO A 355 -0.48 11.75 -21.11
CA PRO A 355 0.28 10.90 -20.21
C PRO A 355 0.07 11.31 -18.75
N GLY A 356 -0.12 10.33 -17.87
CA GLY A 356 -0.49 10.55 -16.46
C GLY A 356 -1.99 10.46 -16.17
N LEU A 357 -2.85 10.35 -17.21
CA LEU A 357 -4.30 10.17 -17.06
C LEU A 357 -4.81 8.97 -17.85
N ASP A 358 -4.95 7.83 -17.17
CA ASP A 358 -5.46 6.60 -17.77
C ASP A 358 -6.97 6.68 -18.06
N ALA A 359 -7.44 5.84 -18.99
CA ALA A 359 -8.82 5.84 -19.45
C ALA A 359 -9.87 5.66 -18.33
N GLY A 360 -9.53 4.93 -17.27
CA GLY A 360 -10.41 4.74 -16.11
C GLY A 360 -10.65 6.00 -15.25
N HIS A 361 -9.94 7.11 -15.49
CA HIS A 361 -10.18 8.39 -14.82
C HIS A 361 -11.17 9.27 -15.60
N LEU A 362 -11.19 9.13 -16.93
CA LEU A 362 -11.87 10.04 -17.84
C LEU A 362 -13.39 10.15 -17.58
N PRO A 363 -14.14 9.06 -17.34
CA PRO A 363 -15.59 9.15 -17.13
C PRO A 363 -15.95 10.04 -15.95
N SER A 364 -15.22 9.90 -14.83
CA SER A 364 -15.45 10.68 -13.62
C SER A 364 -15.07 12.15 -13.78
N ALA A 365 -14.03 12.45 -14.57
CA ALA A 365 -13.67 13.82 -14.90
C ALA A 365 -14.76 14.51 -15.74
N VAL A 366 -15.29 13.80 -16.76
CA VAL A 366 -16.41 14.30 -17.58
C VAL A 366 -17.68 14.43 -16.76
N TYR A 367 -17.97 13.47 -15.88
CA TYR A 367 -19.11 13.53 -14.96
C TYR A 367 -19.08 14.81 -14.12
N ALA A 368 -17.95 15.10 -13.46
CA ALA A 368 -17.80 16.31 -12.65
C ALA A 368 -17.95 17.60 -13.48
N TRP A 369 -17.36 17.63 -14.68
CA TRP A 369 -17.48 18.76 -15.61
C TRP A 369 -18.93 19.07 -15.97
N LEU A 370 -19.71 18.03 -16.30
CA LEU A 370 -21.12 18.16 -16.68
C LEU A 370 -22.01 18.51 -15.49
N VAL A 371 -21.79 17.91 -14.33
CA VAL A 371 -22.56 18.20 -13.10
C VAL A 371 -22.31 19.62 -12.61
N ALA A 372 -21.11 20.17 -12.81
CA ALA A 372 -20.79 21.57 -12.58
C ALA A 372 -21.43 22.53 -13.61
N GLY A 373 -22.18 22.03 -14.60
CA GLY A 373 -22.91 22.81 -15.58
C GLY A 373 -22.09 23.26 -16.79
N HIS A 374 -20.86 22.76 -16.95
CA HIS A 374 -20.05 23.07 -18.12
C HIS A 374 -20.45 22.18 -19.31
N PRO A 375 -20.54 22.73 -20.54
CA PRO A 375 -20.91 21.93 -21.70
C PRO A 375 -19.77 20.99 -22.11
N ALA A 376 -20.11 19.77 -22.55
CA ALA A 376 -19.14 18.77 -23.03
C ALA A 376 -18.20 19.33 -24.11
N LYS A 377 -18.74 20.14 -25.03
CA LYS A 377 -17.99 20.75 -26.14
C LYS A 377 -16.82 21.63 -25.67
N ALA A 378 -16.89 22.22 -24.47
CA ALA A 378 -15.80 23.03 -23.94
C ALA A 378 -14.53 22.20 -23.67
N LEU A 379 -14.66 20.88 -23.41
CA LEU A 379 -13.52 19.98 -23.25
C LEU A 379 -12.68 19.81 -24.52
N ARG A 380 -13.14 20.29 -25.70
CA ARG A 380 -12.30 20.32 -26.91
C ARG A 380 -11.12 21.27 -26.79
N ALA A 381 -11.24 22.30 -25.93
CA ALA A 381 -10.13 23.20 -25.62
C ALA A 381 -9.13 22.59 -24.61
N GLY A 382 -9.43 21.40 -24.08
CA GLY A 382 -8.69 20.79 -22.99
C GLY A 382 -9.16 21.25 -21.61
N ALA A 383 -9.08 20.37 -20.62
CA ALA A 383 -9.22 20.70 -19.21
C ALA A 383 -8.15 19.98 -18.40
N THR A 384 -7.65 20.62 -17.36
CA THR A 384 -6.66 20.01 -16.46
C THR A 384 -7.37 19.12 -15.46
N VAL A 385 -6.93 17.87 -15.33
CA VAL A 385 -7.33 16.94 -14.27
C VAL A 385 -6.19 16.83 -13.27
N ARG A 386 -6.51 17.00 -11.99
CA ARG A 386 -5.57 16.89 -10.87
C ARG A 386 -5.84 15.60 -10.09
N LEU A 387 -4.84 14.72 -10.05
CA LEU A 387 -4.83 13.44 -9.34
C LEU A 387 -3.79 13.52 -8.21
N GLY A 388 -4.20 14.00 -7.03
CA GLY A 388 -3.26 14.34 -5.97
C GLY A 388 -2.34 15.49 -6.39
N ASP A 389 -1.03 15.22 -6.40
CA ASP A 389 0.04 16.14 -6.84
C ASP A 389 0.27 16.09 -8.37
N ARG A 390 -0.38 15.16 -9.09
CA ARG A 390 -0.20 15.00 -10.55
C ARG A 390 -1.23 15.82 -11.32
N HIS A 391 -0.79 16.40 -12.43
CA HIS A 391 -1.63 17.15 -13.35
C HIS A 391 -1.51 16.53 -14.74
N ALA A 392 -2.64 16.37 -15.40
CA ALA A 392 -2.75 15.87 -16.76
C ALA A 392 -3.93 16.53 -17.46
N GLU A 393 -4.03 16.41 -18.77
CA GLU A 393 -5.10 17.02 -19.55
C GLU A 393 -6.09 15.98 -20.06
N ILE A 394 -7.38 16.33 -20.05
CA ILE A 394 -8.45 15.62 -20.73
C ILE A 394 -8.94 16.45 -21.90
N THR A 395 -9.20 15.80 -23.03
CA THR A 395 -9.72 16.47 -24.24
C THR A 395 -10.84 15.64 -24.87
N LEU A 396 -11.89 16.33 -25.31
CA LEU A 396 -12.92 15.74 -26.18
C LEU A 396 -12.41 15.67 -27.62
N ILE A 397 -12.43 14.50 -28.22
CA ILE A 397 -12.03 14.26 -29.61
C ILE A 397 -13.23 13.84 -30.45
N ASP A 398 -13.09 13.99 -31.77
CA ASP A 398 -14.08 13.43 -32.70
C ASP A 398 -14.03 11.90 -32.63
N SER A 399 -15.20 11.26 -32.66
CA SER A 399 -15.26 9.80 -32.69
C SER A 399 -14.48 9.31 -33.91
N PRO A 400 -13.58 8.32 -33.77
CA PRO A 400 -12.92 7.73 -34.92
C PRO A 400 -14.01 7.27 -35.90
N ALA A 401 -13.87 7.65 -37.17
CA ALA A 401 -14.79 7.19 -38.22
C ALA A 401 -14.78 5.66 -38.19
N GLY A 402 -15.94 5.07 -37.88
CA GLY A 402 -16.14 3.63 -37.74
C GLY A 402 -16.02 2.88 -39.05
#